data_AF-A0A5M1DZG8-F1
#
_entry.id   AF-A0A5M1DZG8-F1
#
_cell.length_a   1.000
_cell.length_b   1.000
_cell.length_c   1.000
_cell.angle_alpha   90.00
_cell.angle_beta   90.00
_cell.angle_gamma   90.00
#
_symmetry.space_group_name_H-M   'P 1'
#
loop_
_entity.id
_entity.type
_entity.pdbx_description
1 polymer ?
#
loop_
_entity_poly.entity_id
_entity_poly.type
_entity_poly.pdbx_seq_one_letter_code
_entity_poly.pdbx_strand_id
1 'polypeptide(L)'
;MTFAQEKDLQNEIANNQNLQRDICSALDVDFYQTRFHKETTFINGITADFTLFENDKIKALMECKGGNIGVTEYVRGIGQIFQYEYFAEKSLSIRDYEFYPLQDFCSVYIFPDSVLRNNEFNIGLFKYPQTKKILEVNSQSLAVRLIDE
;
A
#
# COMPACT_ATOMS: atom_id res chain seq x y z
N MET A 1 18.14 -8.78 0.49
CA MET A 1 18.20 -7.30 0.52
C MET A 1 17.64 -6.86 1.87
N THR A 2 18.07 -5.77 2.49
CA THR A 2 17.41 -5.26 3.70
C THR A 2 16.68 -3.98 3.31
N PHE A 3 15.36 -4.04 3.20
CA PHE A 3 14.50 -2.87 2.93
C PHE A 3 14.46 -1.92 4.13
N ALA A 4 15.62 -1.45 4.58
CA ALA A 4 15.74 -0.70 5.82
C ALA A 4 15.05 0.67 5.73
N GLN A 5 15.22 1.34 4.59
CA GLN A 5 14.55 2.60 4.28
C GLN A 5 13.34 2.36 3.39
N GLU A 6 12.32 3.21 3.52
CA GLU A 6 11.10 3.14 2.72
C GLU A 6 11.37 3.19 1.21
N LYS A 7 12.27 4.08 0.78
CA LYS A 7 12.71 4.20 -0.61
C LYS A 7 13.27 2.91 -1.20
N ASP A 8 13.86 2.04 -0.37
CA ASP A 8 14.46 0.79 -0.86
C ASP A 8 13.34 -0.14 -1.33
N LEU A 9 12.27 -0.27 -0.54
CA LEU A 9 11.09 -1.04 -0.91
C LEU A 9 10.34 -0.39 -2.08
N GLN A 10 10.14 0.92 -2.05
CA GLN A 10 9.50 1.64 -3.17
C GLN A 10 10.26 1.45 -4.49
N ASN A 11 11.59 1.52 -4.47
CA ASN A 11 12.38 1.30 -5.68
C ASN A 11 12.31 -0.15 -6.16
N GLU A 12 12.29 -1.13 -5.25
CA GLU A 12 12.11 -2.53 -5.63
C GLU A 12 10.74 -2.75 -6.28
N ILE A 13 9.65 -2.27 -5.66
CA ILE A 13 8.30 -2.39 -6.22
C ILE A 13 8.22 -1.72 -7.59
N ALA A 14 8.81 -0.54 -7.76
CA ALA A 14 8.75 0.19 -9.03
C ALA A 14 9.46 -0.53 -10.18
N ASN A 15 10.53 -1.29 -9.89
CA ASN A 15 11.41 -1.87 -10.91
C ASN A 15 11.25 -3.40 -11.06
N ASN A 16 10.49 -4.06 -10.18
CA ASN A 16 10.34 -5.51 -10.18
C ASN A 16 8.92 -5.94 -10.55
N GLN A 17 8.73 -6.37 -11.80
CA GLN A 17 7.42 -6.83 -12.30
C GLN A 17 6.89 -8.09 -11.61
N ASN A 18 7.77 -8.96 -11.11
CA ASN A 18 7.33 -10.14 -10.38
C ASN A 18 6.75 -9.73 -9.03
N LEU A 19 7.41 -8.79 -8.33
CA LEU A 19 6.88 -8.22 -7.10
C LEU A 19 5.56 -7.49 -7.33
N GLN A 20 5.43 -6.69 -8.39
CA GLN A 20 4.16 -6.06 -8.76
C GLN A 20 3.06 -7.08 -9.04
N ARG A 21 3.38 -8.19 -9.72
CA ARG A 21 2.44 -9.27 -9.98
C ARG A 21 1.98 -9.96 -8.69
N ASP A 22 2.89 -10.22 -7.77
CA ASP A 22 2.56 -10.79 -6.46
C ASP A 22 1.70 -9.83 -5.62
N ILE A 23 1.97 -8.52 -5.68
CA ILE A 23 1.12 -7.49 -5.08
C ILE A 23 -0.28 -7.52 -5.71
N CYS A 24 -0.39 -7.49 -7.04
CA CYS A 24 -1.68 -7.57 -7.73
C CYS A 24 -2.45 -8.84 -7.36
N SER A 25 -1.76 -9.99 -7.28
CA SER A 25 -2.38 -11.26 -6.86
C SER A 25 -2.89 -11.21 -5.42
N ALA A 26 -2.15 -10.58 -4.50
CA ALA A 26 -2.57 -10.42 -3.11
C ALA A 26 -3.75 -9.44 -2.94
N LEU A 27 -3.92 -8.51 -3.89
CA LEU A 27 -5.02 -7.55 -3.92
C LEU A 27 -6.24 -8.03 -4.72
N ASP A 28 -6.17 -9.19 -5.37
CA ASP A 28 -7.17 -9.68 -6.33
C ASP A 28 -7.43 -8.68 -7.48
N VAL A 29 -6.34 -8.22 -8.10
CA VAL A 29 -6.32 -7.22 -9.18
C VAL A 29 -5.62 -7.80 -10.41
N ASP A 30 -6.10 -7.50 -11.62
CA ASP A 30 -5.45 -7.97 -12.85
C ASP A 30 -4.17 -7.16 -13.12
N PHE A 31 -3.02 -7.82 -12.97
CA PHE A 31 -1.71 -7.25 -13.25
C PHE A 31 -1.59 -6.68 -14.67
N TYR A 32 -2.18 -7.31 -15.68
CA TYR A 32 -2.07 -6.88 -17.07
C TYR A 32 -2.89 -5.63 -17.39
N GLN A 33 -3.91 -5.34 -16.58
CA GLN A 33 -4.74 -4.14 -16.68
C GLN A 33 -4.30 -3.05 -15.70
N THR A 34 -3.27 -3.33 -14.88
CA THR A 34 -2.84 -2.47 -13.78
C THR A 34 -1.56 -1.71 -14.10
N ARG A 35 -1.55 -0.42 -13.77
CA ARG A 35 -0.35 0.42 -13.80
C ARG A 35 -0.05 0.98 -12.42
N PHE A 36 1.20 0.84 -11.99
CA PHE A 36 1.73 1.43 -10.76
C PHE A 36 2.28 2.83 -11.07
N HIS A 37 1.71 3.84 -10.44
CA HIS A 37 2.17 5.24 -10.55
C HIS A 37 2.76 5.68 -9.22
N LYS A 38 4.04 6.07 -9.22
CA LYS A 38 4.70 6.56 -8.01
C LYS A 38 4.23 7.97 -7.61
N GLU A 39 4.25 8.23 -6.31
CA GLU A 39 4.23 9.58 -5.71
C GLU A 39 3.11 10.48 -6.26
N THR A 40 1.87 9.99 -6.15
CA THR A 40 0.70 10.74 -6.59
C THR A 40 0.19 11.61 -5.45
N THR A 41 0.25 12.94 -5.59
CA THR A 41 -0.26 13.89 -4.59
C THR A 41 -1.74 14.16 -4.79
N PHE A 42 -2.54 13.94 -3.74
CA PHE A 42 -3.97 14.19 -3.63
C PHE A 42 -4.26 15.46 -2.81
N ILE A 43 -5.50 15.59 -2.34
CA ILE A 43 -6.00 16.74 -1.56
C ILE A 43 -5.15 16.94 -0.29
N ASN A 44 -4.98 18.22 0.09
CA ASN A 44 -4.20 18.64 1.26
C ASN A 44 -2.70 18.27 1.21
N GLY A 45 -2.17 17.95 0.02
CA GLY A 45 -0.76 17.60 -0.16
C GLY A 45 -0.41 16.17 0.29
N ILE A 46 -1.41 15.35 0.60
CA ILE A 46 -1.21 13.94 0.96
C ILE A 46 -0.80 13.19 -0.29
N THR A 47 0.34 12.50 -0.24
CA THR A 47 0.90 11.77 -1.38
C THR A 47 0.81 10.28 -1.10
N ALA A 48 0.32 9.51 -2.08
CA ALA A 48 0.41 8.06 -2.05
C ALA A 48 1.72 7.61 -2.70
N ASP A 49 2.43 6.68 -2.05
CA ASP A 49 3.67 6.14 -2.58
C ASP A 49 3.44 5.45 -3.92
N PHE A 50 2.32 4.71 -4.02
CA PHE A 50 1.81 4.22 -5.29
C PHE A 50 0.30 4.39 -5.42
N THR A 51 -0.11 4.77 -6.63
CA THR A 51 -1.48 4.68 -7.11
C THR A 51 -1.55 3.54 -8.12
N LEU A 52 -2.44 2.58 -7.90
CA LEU A 52 -2.69 1.49 -8.83
C LEU A 52 -3.93 1.83 -9.66
N PHE A 53 -3.71 1.97 -10.96
CA PHE A 53 -4.77 2.19 -11.94
C PHE A 53 -5.11 0.89 -12.65
N GLU A 54 -6.32 0.37 -12.48
CA GLU A 54 -6.88 -0.77 -13.21
C GLU A 54 -7.96 -0.25 -14.17
N ASN A 55 -7.82 -0.47 -15.48
CA ASN A 55 -8.75 0.07 -16.49
C ASN A 55 -8.96 1.60 -16.39
N ASP A 56 -7.87 2.35 -16.23
CA ASP A 56 -7.86 3.82 -16.08
C ASP A 56 -8.57 4.36 -14.81
N LYS A 57 -9.03 3.50 -13.90
CA LYS A 57 -9.64 3.88 -12.63
C LYS A 57 -8.72 3.53 -11.45
N ILE A 58 -8.78 4.34 -10.40
CA ILE A 58 -7.98 4.13 -9.18
C ILE A 58 -8.57 2.95 -8.41
N LYS A 59 -7.85 1.83 -8.43
CA LYS A 59 -8.22 0.57 -7.75
C LYS A 59 -7.64 0.49 -6.35
N ALA A 60 -6.44 1.03 -6.16
CA ALA A 60 -5.80 1.06 -4.86
C ALA A 60 -4.88 2.27 -4.69
N LEU A 61 -4.76 2.72 -3.45
CA LEU A 61 -3.73 3.63 -3.01
C LEU A 61 -2.87 2.91 -1.97
N MET A 62 -1.56 3.01 -2.11
CA MET A 62 -0.61 2.24 -1.32
C MET A 62 0.38 3.14 -0.59
N GLU A 63 0.51 2.88 0.71
CA GLU A 63 1.50 3.44 1.61
C GLU A 63 2.59 2.40 1.87
N CYS A 64 3.86 2.76 1.68
CA CYS A 64 5.00 1.89 1.98
C CYS A 64 5.65 2.29 3.30
N LYS A 65 6.29 1.32 3.97
CA LYS A 65 7.27 1.60 5.02
C LYS A 65 8.53 0.78 4.84
N GLY A 66 9.65 1.35 5.30
CA GLY A 66 10.88 0.61 5.49
C GLY A 66 10.82 -0.30 6.72
N GLY A 67 11.81 -1.17 6.86
CA GLY A 67 11.95 -2.12 7.95
C GLY A 67 12.48 -1.52 9.25
N ASN A 68 13.05 -0.32 9.20
CA ASN A 68 13.56 0.39 10.36
C ASN A 68 12.56 1.44 10.86
N ILE A 69 11.34 1.00 11.16
CA ILE A 69 10.27 1.83 11.73
C ILE A 69 9.87 1.33 13.11
N GLY A 70 9.45 2.26 13.97
CA GLY A 70 8.81 1.96 15.26
C GLY A 70 7.30 2.16 15.21
N VAL A 71 6.63 2.00 16.37
CA VAL A 71 5.16 2.10 16.49
C VAL A 71 4.60 3.43 16.00
N THR A 72 5.27 4.55 16.24
CA THR A 72 4.79 5.88 15.81
C THR A 72 4.68 5.97 14.31
N GLU A 73 5.71 5.51 13.60
CA GLU A 73 5.74 5.48 12.14
C GLU A 73 4.75 4.47 11.57
N TYR A 74 4.60 3.34 12.25
CA TYR A 74 3.59 2.35 11.90
C TYR A 74 2.18 2.94 11.96
N VAL A 75 1.82 3.61 13.06
CA VAL A 75 0.54 4.29 13.25
C VAL A 75 0.35 5.46 12.27
N ARG A 76 1.43 6.17 11.92
CA ARG A 76 1.40 7.22 10.89
C ARG A 76 1.02 6.67 9.52
N GLY A 77 1.53 5.49 9.14
CA GLY A 77 1.10 4.80 7.92
C GLY A 77 -0.38 4.41 7.95
N ILE A 78 -0.89 3.95 9.11
CA ILE A 78 -2.33 3.70 9.30
C ILE A 78 -3.15 4.96 9.05
N GLY A 79 -2.72 6.10 9.61
CA GLY A 79 -3.39 7.38 9.40
C GLY A 79 -3.49 7.78 7.93
N GLN A 80 -2.47 7.45 7.13
CA GLN A 80 -2.43 7.73 5.70
C GLN A 80 -3.42 6.87 4.92
N ILE A 81 -3.47 5.56 5.19
CA ILE A 81 -4.44 4.67 4.51
C ILE A 81 -5.90 4.98 4.90
N PHE A 82 -6.16 5.55 6.08
CA PHE A 82 -7.48 6.12 6.40
C PHE A 82 -7.86 7.29 5.49
N GLN A 83 -6.90 8.17 5.17
CA GLN A 83 -7.15 9.26 4.23
C GLN A 83 -7.40 8.73 2.83
N TYR A 84 -6.71 7.66 2.42
CA TYR A 84 -6.92 7.04 1.12
C TYR A 84 -8.34 6.45 0.97
N GLU A 85 -8.82 5.73 1.99
CA GLU A 85 -10.21 5.27 2.03
C GLU A 85 -11.20 6.44 1.93
N TYR A 86 -10.96 7.51 2.68
CA TYR A 86 -11.79 8.70 2.63
C TYR A 86 -11.80 9.36 1.25
N PHE A 87 -10.66 9.36 0.54
CA PHE A 87 -10.59 9.88 -0.82
C PHE A 87 -11.48 9.07 -1.77
N ALA A 88 -11.44 7.74 -1.68
CA ALA A 88 -12.31 6.88 -2.47
C ALA A 88 -13.79 7.09 -2.11
N GLU A 89 -14.12 7.10 -0.81
CA GLU A 89 -15.48 7.26 -0.29
C GLU A 89 -16.15 8.56 -0.79
N LYS A 90 -15.38 9.65 -0.86
CA LYS A 90 -15.86 10.97 -1.28
C LYS A 90 -15.52 11.31 -2.74
N SER A 91 -14.94 10.37 -3.48
CA SER A 91 -14.50 10.55 -4.88
C SER A 91 -13.59 11.79 -5.05
N LEU A 92 -12.67 11.97 -4.12
CA LEU A 92 -11.74 13.10 -4.04
C LEU A 92 -10.51 12.84 -4.91
N SER A 93 -10.70 12.84 -6.23
CA SER A 93 -9.65 12.46 -7.16
C SER A 93 -8.81 13.64 -7.64
N ILE A 94 -7.68 13.27 -8.23
CA ILE A 94 -6.88 14.19 -9.05
C ILE A 94 -7.20 13.97 -10.52
N ARG A 95 -7.18 15.05 -11.30
CA ARG A 95 -7.29 14.99 -12.78
C ARG A 95 -8.52 14.22 -13.28
N ASP A 96 -9.60 14.25 -12.50
CA ASP A 96 -10.88 13.58 -12.78
C ASP A 96 -10.78 12.05 -12.96
N TYR A 97 -9.73 11.42 -12.43
CA TYR A 97 -9.68 9.95 -12.40
C TYR A 97 -10.78 9.40 -11.49
N GLU A 98 -11.52 8.42 -11.97
CA GLU A 98 -12.55 7.77 -11.17
C GLU A 98 -11.92 6.77 -10.21
N PHE A 99 -12.44 6.70 -8.98
CA PHE A 99 -12.17 5.58 -8.08
C PHE A 99 -13.08 4.40 -8.42
N TYR A 100 -12.61 3.18 -8.14
CA TYR A 100 -13.53 2.05 -8.03
C TYR A 100 -14.56 2.29 -6.91
N PRO A 101 -15.74 1.63 -6.98
CA PRO A 101 -16.66 1.59 -5.85
C PRO A 101 -15.94 1.17 -4.57
N LEU A 102 -16.34 1.74 -3.43
CA LEU A 102 -15.60 1.58 -2.18
C LEU A 102 -15.41 0.10 -1.78
N GLN A 103 -16.38 -0.77 -2.05
CA GLN A 103 -16.28 -2.20 -1.76
C GLN A 103 -15.19 -2.92 -2.59
N ASP A 104 -14.78 -2.34 -3.70
CA ASP A 104 -13.79 -2.88 -4.63
C ASP A 104 -12.45 -2.12 -4.57
N PHE A 105 -12.38 -1.02 -3.81
CA PHE A 105 -11.19 -0.20 -3.60
C PHE A 105 -10.33 -0.76 -2.47
N CYS A 106 -9.01 -0.63 -2.58
CA CYS A 106 -8.07 -1.03 -1.54
C CYS A 106 -7.23 0.14 -1.01
N SER A 107 -7.22 0.32 0.31
CA SER A 107 -6.25 1.15 1.02
C SER A 107 -5.12 0.25 1.54
N VAL A 108 -4.00 0.25 0.81
CA VAL A 108 -2.94 -0.75 0.96
C VAL A 108 -1.85 -0.22 1.87
N TYR A 109 -1.43 -1.05 2.82
CA TYR A 109 -0.27 -0.78 3.67
C TYR A 109 0.76 -1.88 3.49
N ILE A 110 1.93 -1.54 2.96
CA ILE A 110 2.97 -2.52 2.61
C ILE A 110 4.28 -2.24 3.33
N PHE A 111 4.90 -3.29 3.87
CA PHE A 111 6.16 -3.20 4.58
C PHE A 111 6.94 -4.52 4.52
N PRO A 112 8.26 -4.50 4.78
CA PRO A 112 9.04 -5.73 4.83
C PRO A 112 8.81 -6.52 6.13
N ASP A 113 9.08 -7.83 6.07
CA ASP A 113 9.04 -8.77 7.21
C ASP A 113 9.85 -8.31 8.44
N SER A 114 10.85 -7.46 8.26
CA SER A 114 11.61 -6.86 9.35
C SER A 114 10.78 -5.96 10.26
N VAL A 115 9.68 -5.35 9.79
CA VAL A 115 8.80 -4.56 10.65
C VAL A 115 8.22 -5.42 11.76
N LEU A 116 7.76 -6.64 11.45
CA LEU A 116 7.19 -7.54 12.45
C LEU A 116 8.28 -8.22 13.30
N ARG A 117 9.44 -8.52 12.71
CA ARG A 117 10.55 -9.13 13.47
C ARG A 117 11.21 -8.17 14.46
N ASN A 118 11.29 -6.88 14.12
CA ASN A 118 12.08 -5.90 14.88
C ASN A 118 11.26 -5.15 15.94
N ASN A 119 9.94 -5.34 15.98
CA ASN A 119 9.05 -4.60 16.86
C ASN A 119 8.22 -5.52 17.76
N GLU A 120 7.84 -5.01 18.93
CA GLU A 120 7.04 -5.74 19.93
C GLU A 120 5.53 -5.43 19.83
N PHE A 121 5.12 -4.49 18.98
CA PHE A 121 3.70 -4.15 18.84
C PHE A 121 2.93 -5.24 18.09
N ASN A 122 1.70 -5.49 18.52
CA ASN A 122 0.80 -6.41 17.84
C ASN A 122 -0.01 -5.64 16.79
N ILE A 123 0.24 -5.91 15.51
CA ILE A 123 -0.44 -5.25 14.40
C ILE A 123 -1.95 -5.47 14.38
N GLY A 124 -2.44 -6.59 14.92
CA GLY A 124 -3.87 -6.90 14.99
C GLY A 124 -4.65 -6.12 16.05
N LEU A 125 -3.96 -5.33 16.90
CA LEU A 125 -4.60 -4.52 17.95
C LEU A 125 -4.77 -3.05 17.55
N PHE A 126 -4.37 -2.67 16.33
CA PHE A 126 -4.64 -1.34 15.79
C PHE A 126 -5.97 -1.28 15.06
N LYS A 127 -6.57 -0.08 15.00
CA LYS A 127 -7.72 0.19 14.17
C LYS A 127 -7.27 0.55 12.75
N TYR A 128 -7.96 0.04 11.75
CA TYR A 128 -7.67 0.25 10.34
C TYR A 128 -8.92 0.69 9.57
N PRO A 129 -8.77 1.24 8.34
CA PRO A 129 -9.88 1.46 7.42
C PRO A 129 -10.59 0.14 7.03
N GLN A 130 -11.81 0.22 6.51
CA GLN A 130 -12.59 -0.95 6.09
C GLN A 130 -11.99 -1.63 4.86
N THR A 131 -11.47 -0.83 3.93
CA THR A 131 -10.86 -1.22 2.66
C THR A 131 -9.40 -1.66 2.78
N LYS A 132 -8.92 -1.90 4.01
CA LYS A 132 -7.50 -2.17 4.27
C LYS A 132 -7.03 -3.41 3.53
N LYS A 133 -5.79 -3.36 3.05
CA LYS A 133 -4.99 -4.54 2.66
C LYS A 133 -3.60 -4.40 3.25
N ILE A 134 -3.25 -5.25 4.21
CA ILE A 134 -1.93 -5.22 4.86
C ILE A 134 -1.04 -6.25 4.20
N LEU A 135 0.04 -5.80 3.56
CA LEU A 135 0.95 -6.66 2.82
C LEU A 135 2.33 -6.70 3.50
N GLU A 136 2.83 -7.91 3.73
CA GLU A 136 4.21 -8.14 4.14
C GLU A 136 5.04 -8.61 2.94
N VAL A 137 6.22 -8.03 2.75
CA VAL A 137 7.21 -8.49 1.78
C VAL A 137 8.35 -9.20 2.49
N ASN A 138 8.60 -10.46 2.13
CA ASN A 138 9.77 -11.16 2.65
C ASN A 138 11.06 -10.56 2.07
N SER A 139 11.95 -10.02 2.92
CA SER A 139 13.15 -9.30 2.47
C SER A 139 14.19 -10.16 1.71
N GLN A 140 14.04 -11.48 1.73
CA GLN A 140 14.95 -12.42 1.06
C GLN A 140 14.36 -12.96 -0.25
N SER A 141 13.14 -13.49 -0.20
CA SER A 141 12.48 -14.14 -1.34
C SER A 141 11.63 -13.18 -2.19
N LEU A 142 11.31 -11.99 -1.66
CA LEU A 142 10.37 -11.03 -2.24
C LEU A 142 8.93 -11.52 -2.34
N ALA A 143 8.61 -12.68 -1.75
CA ALA A 143 7.25 -13.17 -1.67
C ALA A 143 6.38 -12.16 -0.89
N VAL A 144 5.20 -11.87 -1.44
CA VAL A 144 4.20 -10.99 -0.85
C VAL A 144 3.17 -11.84 -0.12
N ARG A 145 2.85 -11.47 1.11
CA ARG A 145 1.82 -12.10 1.91
C ARG A 145 0.78 -11.07 2.31
N LEU A 146 -0.49 -11.34 2.03
CA LEU A 146 -1.61 -10.64 2.65
C LEU A 146 -1.74 -11.10 4.12
N ILE A 147 -1.78 -10.14 5.04
CA ILE A 147 -2.08 -10.40 6.45
C ILE A 147 -3.58 -10.18 6.63
N ASP A 148 -4.31 -11.28 6.79
CA ASP A 148 -5.71 -11.28 7.24
C ASP A 148 -5.80 -11.62 8.73
N GLU A 149 -6.84 -11.09 9.37
CA GLU A 149 -7.23 -11.35 10.77
C GLU A 149 -7.87 -12.73 10.94
#